data_AF-A0A6A4AD93-F1
#
_entry.id   AF-A0A6A4AD93-F1
#
_cell.length_a   1.000
_cell.length_b   1.000
_cell.length_c   1.000
_cell.angle_alpha   90.00
_cell.angle_beta   90.00
_cell.angle_gamma   90.00
#
_symmetry.space_group_name_H-M   'P 1'
#
loop_
_entity.id
_entity.type
_entity.pdbx_description
1 polymer ?
#
loop_
_entity_poly.entity_id
_entity_poly.type
_entity_poly.pdbx_seq_one_letter_code
_entity_poly.pdbx_strand_id
1 'polypeptide(L)'
;MRSTATMLLRQSARAFSTASAGRRVLCSLQQLQDLNGKGLKFPLHPAEPQEAQTKTDAKATRRRRDLTATGFVFFNEKTQQPRAFVNRCPHALLELDFDDSDFFCEGFIHCKAHAAFFDPSTGICLQGPISSRKALRGLDELRVEIDGEDVVLLAEQSKERFSSMPSYDCQEPEAYKRERQRELAEALSKRSETSEIEEMQQQLHEKTMARMKQYEQRQREAARKTNK
;
A
#
# COMPACT_ATOMS: atom_id res chain seq x y z
N MET A 1 -47.22 14.52 -37.02
CA MET A 1 -46.78 13.11 -36.94
C MET A 1 -45.29 13.09 -36.65
N ARG A 2 -44.92 12.76 -35.40
CA ARG A 2 -44.00 11.66 -35.01
C ARG A 2 -42.67 11.64 -35.78
N SER A 3 -41.58 12.03 -35.11
CA SER A 3 -40.58 11.12 -34.50
C SER A 3 -39.51 10.69 -35.54
N THR A 4 -38.22 10.94 -35.36
CA THR A 4 -37.38 10.24 -34.39
C THR A 4 -36.03 10.94 -34.21
N ALA A 5 -35.57 10.93 -32.97
CA ALA A 5 -34.26 11.38 -32.53
C ALA A 5 -33.18 10.34 -32.83
N THR A 6 -31.94 10.78 -33.01
CA THR A 6 -30.77 9.95 -32.75
C THR A 6 -29.69 10.82 -32.12
N MET A 7 -29.68 10.84 -30.79
CA MET A 7 -28.60 11.39 -29.98
C MET A 7 -27.38 10.48 -30.09
N LEU A 8 -26.33 10.94 -30.77
CA LEU A 8 -24.99 10.41 -30.57
C LEU A 8 -24.41 11.08 -29.33
N LEU A 9 -24.45 10.37 -28.19
CA LEU A 9 -23.71 10.74 -27.00
C LEU A 9 -22.21 10.72 -27.32
N ARG A 10 -21.66 11.90 -27.61
CA ARG A 10 -20.22 12.14 -27.45
C ARG A 10 -19.91 11.96 -25.96
N GLN A 11 -19.27 10.84 -25.64
CA GLN A 11 -18.57 10.68 -24.37
C GLN A 11 -17.53 11.79 -24.29
N SER A 12 -17.85 12.83 -23.54
CA SER A 12 -16.89 13.85 -23.15
C SER A 12 -15.87 13.19 -22.25
N ALA A 13 -14.72 12.82 -22.82
CA ALA A 13 -13.49 12.65 -22.07
C ALA A 13 -13.28 13.94 -21.28
N ARG A 14 -13.51 13.89 -19.96
CA ARG A 14 -13.17 14.98 -19.06
C ARG A 14 -11.65 15.11 -19.08
N ALA A 15 -11.17 16.02 -19.91
CA ALA A 15 -9.79 16.48 -19.86
C ALA A 15 -9.57 17.12 -18.49
N PHE A 16 -8.89 16.41 -17.60
CA PHE A 16 -8.41 16.92 -16.32
C PHE A 16 -7.29 17.91 -16.59
N SER A 17 -7.65 19.17 -16.82
CA SER A 17 -6.70 20.27 -16.84
C SER A 17 -7.37 21.55 -16.38
N THR A 18 -7.30 21.78 -15.07
CA THR A 18 -7.33 23.13 -14.51
C THR A 18 -6.10 23.28 -13.63
N ALA A 19 -5.00 23.70 -14.26
CA ALA A 19 -3.84 24.25 -13.59
C ALA A 19 -4.27 25.55 -12.88
N SER A 20 -4.80 25.41 -11.67
CA SER A 20 -4.89 26.50 -10.70
C SER A 20 -3.76 26.29 -9.70
N ALA A 21 -2.95 27.32 -9.53
CA ALA A 21 -1.76 27.43 -8.68
C ALA A 21 -1.58 26.29 -7.67
N GLY A 22 -0.78 25.30 -8.04
CA GLY A 22 -0.19 24.33 -7.12
C GLY A 22 -1.14 23.36 -6.40
N ARG A 23 -2.37 23.14 -6.85
CA ARG A 23 -3.23 22.07 -6.32
C ARG A 23 -3.58 21.09 -7.42
N ARG A 24 -3.30 19.80 -7.21
CA ARG A 24 -3.61 18.72 -8.16
C ARG A 24 -4.58 17.73 -7.54
N VAL A 25 -5.77 17.59 -8.12
CA VAL A 25 -6.74 16.56 -7.70
C VAL A 25 -6.17 15.18 -8.00
N LEU A 26 -6.21 14.26 -7.02
CA LEU A 26 -5.76 12.87 -7.17
C LEU A 26 -6.95 11.94 -7.42
N CYS A 27 -7.96 11.98 -6.56
CA CYS A 27 -9.12 11.09 -6.56
C CYS A 27 -10.21 11.61 -5.61
N SER A 28 -11.40 11.03 -5.63
CA SER A 28 -12.43 11.36 -4.63
C SER A 28 -12.16 10.69 -3.28
N LEU A 29 -12.67 11.27 -2.20
CA LEU A 29 -12.58 10.70 -0.85
C LEU A 29 -13.27 9.33 -0.79
N GLN A 30 -14.46 9.21 -1.37
CA GLN A 30 -15.21 7.97 -1.43
C GLN A 30 -14.39 6.86 -2.10
N GLN A 31 -13.70 7.19 -3.20
CA GLN A 31 -12.86 6.22 -3.89
C GLN A 31 -11.74 5.69 -2.98
N LEU A 32 -11.10 6.53 -2.15
CA LEU A 32 -10.08 6.06 -1.21
C LEU A 32 -10.65 5.23 -0.07
N GLN A 33 -11.86 5.56 0.40
CA GLN A 33 -12.55 4.78 1.43
C GLN A 33 -12.94 3.39 0.92
N ASP A 34 -13.41 3.29 -0.32
CA ASP A 34 -13.79 2.02 -0.97
C ASP A 34 -12.60 1.10 -1.25
N LEU A 35 -11.37 1.62 -1.24
CA LEU A 35 -10.15 0.82 -1.45
C LEU A 35 -9.77 -0.03 -0.23
N ASN A 36 -10.45 0.13 0.93
CA ASN A 36 -10.33 -0.71 2.13
C ASN A 36 -8.88 -1.12 2.45
N GLY A 37 -7.97 -0.15 2.54
CA GLY A 37 -6.56 -0.39 2.87
C GLY A 37 -5.63 -0.63 1.70
N LYS A 38 -6.08 -0.49 0.44
CA LYS A 38 -5.19 -0.39 -0.74
C LYS A 38 -4.81 1.06 -1.03
N GLY A 39 -3.60 1.25 -1.54
CA GLY A 39 -3.12 2.57 -1.98
C GLY A 39 -3.41 2.82 -3.46
N LEU A 40 -3.68 4.07 -3.81
CA LEU A 40 -3.77 4.54 -5.18
C LEU A 40 -2.41 5.12 -5.62
N LYS A 41 -1.77 4.47 -6.60
CA LYS A 41 -0.50 4.94 -7.21
C LYS A 41 -0.77 6.06 -8.22
N PHE A 42 0.05 7.11 -8.20
CA PHE A 42 -0.03 8.23 -9.14
C PHE A 42 1.37 8.77 -9.52
N PRO A 43 1.57 9.32 -10.73
CA PRO A 43 2.84 9.93 -11.10
C PRO A 43 3.02 11.30 -10.43
N LEU A 44 4.19 11.61 -9.86
CA LEU A 44 4.44 12.90 -9.19
C LEU A 44 4.60 14.05 -10.17
N HIS A 45 5.27 13.80 -11.29
CA HIS A 45 5.36 14.74 -12.39
C HIS A 45 4.41 14.31 -13.52
N PRO A 46 3.65 15.24 -14.13
CA PRO A 46 2.95 14.93 -15.37
C PRO A 46 3.99 14.51 -16.42
N ALA A 47 3.65 13.53 -17.25
CA ALA A 47 4.50 13.10 -18.33
C ALA A 47 4.63 14.24 -19.35
N GLU A 48 5.68 15.05 -19.22
CA GLU A 48 6.10 15.96 -20.29
C GLU A 48 6.36 15.12 -21.56
N PRO A 49 5.89 15.55 -22.74
CA PRO A 49 6.22 14.89 -24.00
C PRO A 49 7.75 14.81 -24.14
N GLN A 50 8.27 13.63 -24.42
CA GLN A 50 9.71 13.41 -24.62
C GLN A 50 10.21 14.19 -25.84
N GLU A 51 10.61 15.45 -25.67
CA GLU A 51 11.55 16.06 -26.61
C GLU A 51 12.96 15.55 -26.30
N ALA A 52 13.50 14.82 -27.25
CA ALA A 52 14.85 14.28 -27.23
C ALA A 52 15.88 15.42 -27.10
N GLN A 53 16.39 15.66 -25.88
CA GLN A 53 17.55 16.50 -25.68
C GLN A 53 18.74 15.67 -25.19
N THR A 54 19.81 15.84 -25.94
CA THR A 54 21.07 15.11 -25.96
C THR A 54 21.89 15.25 -24.68
N LYS A 55 22.69 14.21 -24.45
CA LYS A 55 23.68 13.98 -23.39
C LYS A 55 24.53 15.23 -23.06
N THR A 56 24.63 15.58 -21.77
CA THR A 56 25.90 15.67 -20.99
C THR A 56 25.62 15.72 -19.48
N ASP A 57 26.61 15.27 -18.71
CA ASP A 57 26.89 15.53 -17.29
C ASP A 57 26.21 14.69 -16.19
N ALA A 58 27.07 14.03 -15.39
CA ALA A 58 26.74 13.14 -14.27
C ALA A 58 25.85 13.74 -13.17
N LYS A 59 25.58 15.05 -13.21
CA LYS A 59 24.64 15.76 -12.32
C LYS A 59 23.17 15.62 -12.77
N ALA A 60 22.92 15.23 -14.02
CA ALA A 60 21.59 14.99 -14.57
C ALA A 60 20.93 13.67 -14.10
N THR A 61 21.72 12.72 -13.59
CA THR A 61 21.23 11.40 -13.16
C THR A 61 20.28 11.44 -11.96
N ARG A 62 20.48 12.38 -11.02
CA ARG A 62 19.54 12.61 -9.91
C ARG A 62 18.20 13.19 -10.41
N ARG A 63 18.25 14.29 -11.18
CA ARG A 63 17.05 14.93 -11.74
C ARG A 63 16.22 13.98 -12.63
N ARG A 64 16.88 13.07 -13.37
CA ARG A 64 16.20 12.12 -14.26
C ARG A 64 15.43 11.01 -13.53
N ARG A 65 15.86 10.60 -12.33
CA ARG A 65 15.14 9.63 -11.48
C ARG A 65 13.96 10.25 -10.74
N ASP A 66 13.96 11.56 -10.56
CA ASP A 66 12.86 12.25 -9.88
C ASP A 66 11.67 12.47 -10.83
N LEU A 67 11.92 12.58 -12.15
CA LEU A 67 10.89 12.71 -13.19
C LEU A 67 9.97 11.48 -13.36
N THR A 68 10.43 10.28 -12.99
CA THR A 68 9.62 9.05 -13.03
C THR A 68 9.13 8.63 -11.66
N ALA A 69 9.30 9.47 -10.64
CA ALA A 69 8.92 9.12 -9.29
C ALA A 69 7.38 9.05 -9.19
N THR A 70 6.90 7.93 -8.66
CA THR A 70 5.49 7.75 -8.33
C THR A 70 5.26 8.08 -6.85
N GLY A 71 4.03 8.48 -6.53
CA GLY A 71 3.53 8.59 -5.17
C GLY A 71 2.36 7.63 -5.01
N PHE A 72 1.99 7.38 -3.77
CA PHE A 72 0.76 6.67 -3.48
C PHE A 72 -0.01 7.40 -2.39
N VAL A 73 -1.34 7.37 -2.49
CA VAL A 73 -2.28 7.96 -1.53
C VAL A 73 -3.24 6.88 -1.05
N PHE A 74 -3.62 6.93 0.22
CA PHE A 74 -4.56 5.99 0.82
C PHE A 74 -5.34 6.69 1.94
N PHE A 75 -6.46 6.09 2.32
CA PHE A 75 -7.21 6.53 3.49
C PHE A 75 -6.67 5.85 4.75
N ASN A 76 -6.21 6.63 5.73
CA ASN A 76 -5.76 6.08 7.00
C ASN A 76 -6.95 6.02 7.97
N GLU A 77 -7.44 4.81 8.23
CA GLU A 77 -8.58 4.56 9.13
C GLU A 77 -8.29 4.94 10.58
N LYS A 78 -7.04 4.83 11.05
CA LYS A 78 -6.69 5.19 12.44
C LYS A 78 -6.78 6.70 12.65
N THR A 79 -6.33 7.49 11.67
CA THR A 79 -6.34 8.96 11.76
C THR A 79 -7.58 9.59 11.12
N GLN A 80 -8.42 8.80 10.43
CA GLN A 80 -9.58 9.25 9.64
C GLN A 80 -9.23 10.34 8.61
N GLN A 81 -8.04 10.24 8.01
CA GLN A 81 -7.52 11.25 7.08
C GLN A 81 -6.75 10.59 5.92
N PRO A 82 -6.79 11.15 4.70
CA PRO A 82 -5.95 10.68 3.60
C PRO A 82 -4.49 10.98 3.89
N ARG A 83 -3.61 10.04 3.52
CA ARG A 83 -2.16 10.18 3.64
C ARG A 83 -1.50 9.75 2.35
N ALA A 84 -0.41 10.42 2.01
CA ALA A 84 0.33 10.13 0.80
C ALA A 84 1.83 10.16 1.06
N PHE A 85 2.56 9.27 0.37
CA PHE A 85 4.01 9.20 0.45
C PHE A 85 4.59 9.02 -0.95
N VAL A 86 5.86 9.42 -1.12
CA VAL A 86 6.64 9.07 -2.30
C VAL A 86 6.84 7.56 -2.32
N ASN A 87 6.58 6.93 -3.46
CA ASN A 87 6.80 5.50 -3.67
C ASN A 87 8.30 5.22 -3.87
N ARG A 88 9.09 5.43 -2.81
CA ARG A 88 10.55 5.25 -2.84
C ARG A 88 11.07 4.78 -1.50
N CYS A 89 11.68 3.60 -1.49
CA CYS A 89 12.34 3.07 -0.32
C CYS A 89 13.65 3.83 -0.02
N PRO A 90 13.86 4.38 1.19
CA PRO A 90 15.09 5.10 1.55
C PRO A 90 16.34 4.21 1.63
N HIS A 91 16.18 2.88 1.57
CA HIS A 91 17.29 1.91 1.53
C HIS A 91 17.96 1.84 0.16
N ALA A 92 17.20 1.47 -0.87
CA ALA A 92 17.73 1.18 -2.21
C ALA A 92 17.24 2.15 -3.29
N LEU A 93 16.38 3.11 -2.94
CA LEU A 93 15.73 4.06 -3.86
C LEU A 93 14.89 3.36 -4.95
N LEU A 94 14.39 2.17 -4.64
CA LEU A 94 13.45 1.40 -5.45
C LEU A 94 12.00 1.70 -5.01
N GLU A 95 11.05 1.42 -5.89
CA GLU A 95 9.62 1.47 -5.54
C GLU A 95 9.27 0.41 -4.49
N LEU A 96 8.24 0.68 -3.69
CA LEU A 96 7.81 -0.15 -2.58
C LEU A 96 6.93 -1.33 -3.03
N ASP A 97 6.19 -1.16 -4.13
CA ASP A 97 5.10 -2.03 -4.60
C ASP A 97 5.50 -3.03 -5.70
N PHE A 98 6.68 -2.94 -6.31
CA PHE A 98 7.02 -3.74 -7.50
C PHE A 98 5.92 -3.68 -8.59
N ASP A 99 5.33 -2.50 -8.80
CA ASP A 99 4.30 -2.21 -9.81
C ASP A 99 2.92 -2.87 -9.63
N ASP A 100 2.68 -3.60 -8.55
CA ASP A 100 1.35 -4.18 -8.27
C ASP A 100 0.40 -3.23 -7.53
N SER A 101 0.88 -2.02 -7.17
CA SER A 101 0.14 -1.01 -6.41
C SER A 101 -0.41 -1.47 -5.06
N ASP A 102 0.13 -2.56 -4.51
CA ASP A 102 -0.18 -3.03 -3.16
C ASP A 102 0.96 -2.69 -2.20
N PHE A 103 0.67 -1.76 -1.29
CA PHE A 103 1.65 -1.14 -0.41
C PHE A 103 1.59 -1.67 1.02
N PHE A 104 0.60 -2.50 1.37
CA PHE A 104 0.27 -2.80 2.76
C PHE A 104 0.41 -4.27 3.11
N CYS A 105 0.90 -4.54 4.32
CA CYS A 105 0.89 -5.86 4.93
C CYS A 105 0.60 -5.68 6.42
N GLU A 106 -0.41 -6.37 6.93
CA GLU A 106 -0.86 -6.26 8.34
C GLU A 106 -1.21 -4.81 8.77
N GLY A 107 -1.68 -3.97 7.84
CA GLY A 107 -1.97 -2.56 8.11
C GLY A 107 -0.73 -1.66 8.22
N PHE A 108 0.45 -2.15 7.86
CA PHE A 108 1.69 -1.37 7.78
C PHE A 108 2.14 -1.21 6.34
N ILE A 109 2.87 -0.13 6.03
CA ILE A 109 3.45 0.04 4.70
C ILE A 109 4.65 -0.92 4.58
N HIS A 110 4.64 -1.77 3.56
CA HIS A 110 5.60 -2.83 3.36
C HIS A 110 6.38 -2.64 2.06
N CYS A 111 7.70 -2.52 2.16
CA CYS A 111 8.59 -2.52 1.01
C CYS A 111 8.80 -3.96 0.53
N LYS A 112 8.18 -4.31 -0.60
CA LYS A 112 8.25 -5.65 -1.18
C LYS A 112 9.66 -6.07 -1.62
N ALA A 113 10.54 -5.11 -1.87
CA ALA A 113 11.92 -5.39 -2.31
C ALA A 113 12.76 -6.11 -1.25
N HIS A 114 12.75 -5.63 0.00
CA HIS A 114 13.62 -6.18 1.05
C HIS A 114 12.95 -6.29 2.43
N ALA A 115 11.61 -6.25 2.46
CA ALA A 115 10.79 -6.42 3.64
C ALA A 115 11.04 -5.39 4.76
N ALA A 116 11.21 -4.12 4.38
CA ALA A 116 11.18 -3.02 5.33
C ALA A 116 9.74 -2.61 5.63
N PHE A 117 9.44 -2.27 6.89
CA PHE A 117 8.12 -1.84 7.33
C PHE A 117 8.14 -0.39 7.82
N PHE A 118 7.11 0.35 7.44
CA PHE A 118 6.90 1.74 7.81
C PHE A 118 5.50 1.94 8.39
N ASP A 119 5.40 2.91 9.30
CA ASP A 119 4.12 3.27 9.89
C ASP A 119 3.24 4.07 8.90
N PRO A 120 1.98 3.70 8.66
CA PRO A 120 1.09 4.44 7.76
C PRO A 120 0.70 5.83 8.28
N SER A 121 0.77 6.07 9.59
CA SER A 121 0.37 7.33 10.21
C SER A 121 1.51 8.35 10.27
N THR A 122 2.75 7.96 10.06
CA THR A 122 3.88 8.88 10.22
C THR A 122 4.98 8.68 9.16
N GLY A 123 4.96 7.57 8.43
CA GLY A 123 6.01 7.18 7.50
C GLY A 123 7.30 6.74 8.19
N ILE A 124 7.38 6.68 9.53
CA ILE A 124 8.61 6.29 10.22
C ILE A 124 8.97 4.83 9.93
N CYS A 125 10.26 4.55 9.77
CA CYS A 125 10.74 3.18 9.64
C CYS A 125 10.59 2.46 10.99
N LEU A 126 9.74 1.43 11.01
CA LEU A 126 9.55 0.55 12.16
C LEU A 126 10.53 -0.61 12.12
N GLN A 127 10.77 -1.17 10.93
CA GLN A 127 11.70 -2.26 10.74
C GLN A 127 12.45 -2.11 9.42
N GLY A 128 13.78 -2.19 9.48
CA GLY A 128 14.63 -2.16 8.30
C GLY A 128 14.60 -3.45 7.49
N PRO A 129 15.41 -3.53 6.42
CA PRO A 129 15.48 -4.69 5.54
C PRO A 129 15.83 -5.96 6.31
N ILE A 130 15.30 -7.10 5.89
CA ILE A 130 15.52 -8.40 6.57
C ILE A 130 17.01 -8.73 6.76
N SER A 131 17.87 -8.31 5.82
CA SER A 131 19.31 -8.58 5.84
C SER A 131 20.08 -7.87 6.95
N SER A 132 19.58 -6.75 7.47
CA SER A 132 20.32 -5.94 8.44
C SER A 132 19.50 -5.54 9.66
N ARG A 133 18.16 -5.49 9.54
CA ARG A 133 17.21 -4.96 10.53
C ARG A 133 17.56 -3.54 11.03
N LYS A 134 18.46 -2.84 10.34
CA LYS A 134 18.92 -1.49 10.73
C LYS A 134 17.83 -0.46 10.49
N ALA A 135 17.68 0.47 11.42
CA ALA A 135 16.76 1.59 11.25
C ALA A 135 17.13 2.41 10.01
N LEU A 136 16.13 2.69 9.17
CA LEU A 136 16.24 3.57 8.02
C LEU A 136 15.65 4.95 8.35
N ARG A 137 15.85 5.91 7.44
CA ARG A 137 15.02 7.11 7.40
C ARG A 137 13.55 6.72 7.13
N GLY A 138 12.63 7.60 7.52
CA GLY A 138 11.21 7.46 7.16
C GLY A 138 10.96 7.68 5.67
N LEU A 139 9.72 7.43 5.25
CA LEU A 139 9.24 7.76 3.90
C LEU A 139 9.06 9.27 3.75
N ASP A 140 9.25 9.75 2.53
CA ASP A 140 9.00 11.15 2.19
C ASP A 140 7.48 11.36 2.07
N GLU A 141 6.92 12.19 2.95
CA GLU A 141 5.48 12.48 2.99
C GLU A 141 5.07 13.53 1.95
N LEU A 142 3.94 13.28 1.29
CA LEU A 142 3.30 14.19 0.35
C LEU A 142 2.09 14.84 1.02
N ARG A 143 2.04 16.17 1.01
CA ARG A 143 0.94 16.93 1.61
C ARG A 143 -0.33 16.79 0.77
N VAL A 144 -1.35 16.17 1.36
CA VAL A 144 -2.68 16.03 0.77
C VAL A 144 -3.73 16.66 1.67
N GLU A 145 -4.75 17.24 1.07
CA GLU A 145 -5.91 17.82 1.76
C GLU A 145 -7.20 17.29 1.15
N ILE A 146 -8.29 17.37 1.93
CA ILE A 146 -9.65 17.12 1.44
C ILE A 146 -10.23 18.47 1.03
N ASP A 147 -10.60 18.61 -0.24
CA ASP A 147 -11.29 19.78 -0.78
C ASP A 147 -12.68 19.35 -1.25
N GLY A 148 -13.67 19.54 -0.38
CA GLY A 148 -15.03 19.03 -0.59
C GLY A 148 -15.08 17.50 -0.61
N GLU A 149 -15.35 16.92 -1.78
CA GLU A 149 -15.41 15.47 -2.00
C GLU A 149 -14.12 14.90 -2.59
N ASP A 150 -13.15 15.76 -2.92
CA ASP A 150 -11.92 15.38 -3.62
C ASP A 150 -10.69 15.45 -2.71
N VAL A 151 -9.73 14.57 -2.95
CA VAL A 151 -8.41 14.59 -2.33
C VAL A 151 -7.43 15.27 -3.27
N VAL A 152 -6.83 16.35 -2.77
CA VAL A 152 -5.93 17.22 -3.54
C VAL A 152 -4.50 17.15 -3.00
N LEU A 153 -3.54 17.03 -3.91
CA LEU A 153 -2.11 17.15 -3.63
C LEU A 153 -1.71 18.62 -3.69
N LEU A 154 -1.01 19.08 -2.64
CA LEU A 154 -0.44 20.43 -2.59
C LEU A 154 0.96 20.45 -3.21
N ALA A 155 1.20 21.37 -4.15
CA ALA A 155 2.44 21.53 -4.91
C ALA A 155 3.49 22.40 -4.21
N GLU A 156 3.14 23.11 -3.14
CA GLU A 156 4.11 23.76 -2.26
C GLU A 156 4.91 22.72 -1.45
N GLN A 157 5.75 21.97 -2.16
CA GLN A 157 6.87 21.21 -1.59
C GLN A 157 8.15 22.07 -1.65
N SER A 158 8.01 23.39 -1.44
CA SER A 158 9.09 24.35 -1.61
C SER A 158 10.16 24.18 -0.54
N LYS A 159 11.15 23.36 -0.87
CA LYS A 159 12.54 23.48 -0.41
C LYS A 159 12.74 23.65 1.10
N GLU A 160 12.36 22.67 1.90
CA GLU A 160 13.23 22.31 3.02
C GLU A 160 13.47 20.82 2.96
N ARG A 161 14.73 20.42 3.18
CA ARG A 161 15.16 19.03 3.23
C ARG A 161 14.16 18.27 4.11
N PHE A 162 13.43 17.34 3.52
CA PHE A 162 12.54 16.42 4.23
C PHE A 162 13.37 15.50 5.13
N SER A 163 13.81 16.06 6.25
CA SER A 163 13.97 15.36 7.50
C SER A 163 12.85 15.90 8.39
N SER A 164 11.61 15.63 8.02
CA SER A 164 10.45 15.86 8.87
C SER A 164 10.49 14.83 10.00
N MET A 165 11.41 15.00 10.94
CA MET A 165 10.99 14.85 12.33
C MET A 165 10.03 16.01 12.57
N PRO A 166 8.76 15.77 12.90
CA PRO A 166 7.96 16.82 13.51
C PRO A 166 8.76 17.34 14.70
N SER A 167 8.79 18.65 14.93
CA SER A 167 9.19 19.20 16.22
C SER A 167 8.15 18.80 17.26
N TYR A 168 8.20 17.54 17.69
CA TYR A 168 7.53 17.00 18.85
C TYR A 168 8.62 16.68 19.86
N ASP A 169 8.44 17.13 21.10
CA ASP A 169 9.41 17.00 22.20
C ASP A 169 10.09 15.63 22.24
N CYS A 170 11.41 15.66 22.42
CA CYS A 170 12.36 14.59 22.08
C CYS A 170 12.36 13.35 23.01
N GLN A 171 11.22 12.94 23.57
CA GLN A 171 11.07 11.67 24.31
C GLN A 171 9.85 10.84 23.84
N GLU A 172 8.77 11.50 23.43
CA GLU A 172 7.56 10.89 22.85
C GLU A 172 7.78 10.13 21.51
N PRO A 173 8.62 10.58 20.56
CA PRO A 173 8.73 9.90 19.26
C PRO A 173 9.38 8.50 19.36
N GLU A 174 10.24 8.26 20.36
CA GLU A 174 10.77 6.91 20.60
C GLU A 174 9.73 5.99 21.25
N ALA A 175 8.92 6.50 22.18
CA ALA A 175 7.88 5.73 22.84
C ALA A 175 6.82 5.26 21.84
N TYR A 176 6.32 6.19 21.01
CA TYR A 176 5.42 5.87 19.90
C TYR A 176 6.04 4.84 18.95
N LYS A 177 7.29 5.06 18.52
CA LYS A 177 7.97 4.11 17.64
C LYS A 177 8.08 2.71 18.25
N ARG A 178 8.44 2.59 19.53
CA ARG A 178 8.53 1.31 20.25
C ARG A 178 7.16 0.64 20.36
N GLU A 179 6.11 1.40 20.61
CA GLU A 179 4.73 0.90 20.61
C GLU A 179 4.33 0.34 19.24
N ARG A 180 4.52 1.13 18.17
CA ARG A 180 4.22 0.68 16.80
C ARG A 180 5.06 -0.52 16.35
N GLN A 181 6.31 -0.62 16.81
CA GLN A 181 7.15 -1.80 16.61
C GLN A 181 6.60 -3.05 17.32
N ARG A 182 6.04 -2.90 18.52
CA ARG A 182 5.36 -4.01 19.23
C ARG A 182 4.11 -4.46 18.49
N GLU A 183 3.27 -3.52 18.05
CA GLU A 183 2.08 -3.85 17.24
C GLU A 183 2.46 -4.58 15.94
N LEU A 184 3.51 -4.14 15.25
CA LEU A 184 4.02 -4.82 14.05
C LEU A 184 4.49 -6.24 14.37
N ALA A 185 5.26 -6.41 15.45
CA ALA A 185 5.74 -7.72 15.86
C ALA A 185 4.60 -8.67 16.22
N GLU A 186 3.59 -8.19 16.94
CA GLU A 186 2.40 -8.95 17.30
C GLU A 186 1.60 -9.37 16.06
N ALA A 187 1.37 -8.44 15.12
CA ALA A 187 0.65 -8.73 13.89
C ALA A 187 1.37 -9.77 13.01
N LEU A 188 2.70 -9.68 12.91
CA LEU A 188 3.50 -10.69 12.20
C LEU A 188 3.48 -12.06 12.90
N SER A 189 3.50 -12.10 14.24
CA SER A 189 3.42 -13.34 15.02
C SER A 189 2.08 -14.05 14.81
N LYS A 190 0.99 -13.28 14.88
CA LYS A 190 -0.37 -13.80 14.65
C LYS A 190 -0.48 -14.47 13.29
N ARG A 191 0.06 -13.86 12.22
CA ARG A 191 0.02 -14.43 10.87
C ARG A 191 0.79 -15.76 10.76
N SER A 192 1.96 -15.86 11.39
CA SER A 192 2.73 -17.11 11.39
C SER A 192 2.05 -18.21 12.20
N GLU A 193 1.46 -17.87 13.34
CA GLU A 193 0.82 -18.83 14.22
C GLU A 193 -0.51 -19.35 13.65
N THR A 194 -1.34 -18.48 13.07
CA THR A 194 -2.64 -18.90 12.54
C THR A 194 -2.50 -19.77 11.30
N SER A 195 -1.69 -19.37 10.32
CA SER A 195 -1.58 -20.10 9.05
C SER A 195 -1.01 -21.51 9.21
N GLU A 196 0.09 -21.67 9.94
CA GLU A 196 0.75 -22.99 10.04
C GLU A 196 -0.02 -23.96 10.96
N ILE A 197 -0.61 -23.45 12.04
CA ILE A 197 -1.31 -24.30 13.03
C ILE A 197 -2.70 -24.68 12.51
N GLU A 198 -3.45 -23.76 11.91
CA GLU A 198 -4.79 -24.05 11.37
C GLU A 198 -4.70 -25.05 10.20
N GLU A 199 -3.74 -24.88 9.29
CA GLU A 199 -3.51 -25.85 8.21
C GLU A 199 -3.18 -27.25 8.75
N MET A 200 -2.30 -27.33 9.75
CA MET A 200 -1.97 -28.60 10.40
C MET A 200 -3.21 -29.24 11.05
N GLN A 201 -4.02 -28.45 11.77
CA GLN A 201 -5.24 -28.93 12.43
C GLN A 201 -6.27 -29.42 11.40
N GLN A 202 -6.44 -28.70 10.30
CA GLN A 202 -7.37 -29.07 9.23
C GLN A 202 -6.95 -30.39 8.55
N GLN A 203 -5.65 -30.57 8.29
CA GLN A 203 -5.12 -31.82 7.75
C GLN A 203 -5.32 -33.01 8.71
N LEU A 204 -5.10 -32.81 10.01
CA LEU A 204 -5.35 -33.84 11.02
C LEU A 204 -6.84 -34.21 11.10
N HIS A 205 -7.71 -33.19 11.05
CA HIS A 205 -9.15 -33.38 11.03
C HIS A 205 -9.58 -34.21 9.80
N GLU A 206 -9.12 -33.84 8.61
CA GLU A 206 -9.43 -34.57 7.38
C GLU A 206 -8.96 -36.03 7.42
N LYS A 207 -7.72 -36.27 7.88
CA LYS A 207 -7.19 -37.64 8.07
C LYS A 207 -8.05 -38.45 9.04
N THR A 208 -8.49 -37.83 10.12
CA THR A 208 -9.35 -38.49 11.12
C THR A 208 -10.70 -38.86 10.51
N MET A 209 -11.33 -37.94 9.77
CA MET A 209 -12.61 -38.19 9.10
C MET A 209 -12.51 -39.26 8.02
N ALA A 210 -11.43 -39.28 7.23
CA ALA A 210 -11.18 -40.33 6.25
C ALA A 210 -11.04 -41.71 6.92
N ARG A 211 -10.34 -41.78 8.06
CA ARG A 211 -10.18 -43.01 8.83
C ARG A 211 -11.52 -43.50 9.40
N MET A 212 -12.35 -42.60 9.91
CA MET A 212 -13.69 -42.95 10.39
C MET A 212 -14.56 -43.53 9.27
N LYS A 213 -14.55 -42.92 8.08
CA LYS A 213 -15.27 -43.43 6.90
C LYS A 213 -14.81 -44.83 6.49
N GLN A 214 -13.50 -45.12 6.57
CA GLN A 214 -12.96 -46.47 6.32
C GLN A 214 -13.44 -47.48 7.37
N TYR A 215 -13.52 -47.10 8.64
CA TYR A 215 -14.08 -47.96 9.68
C TYR A 215 -15.57 -48.28 9.42
N GLU A 216 -16.37 -47.27 9.08
CA GLU A 216 -17.79 -47.46 8.75
C GLU A 216 -17.97 -48.36 7.52
N GLN A 217 -17.14 -48.19 6.49
CA GLN A 217 -17.20 -49.03 5.29
C GLN A 217 -16.86 -50.49 5.62
N ARG A 218 -15.80 -50.74 6.40
CA ARG A 218 -15.45 -52.09 6.85
C ARG A 218 -16.53 -52.73 7.70
N GLN A 219 -17.17 -51.95 8.58
CA GLN A 219 -18.32 -52.40 9.38
C GLN A 219 -19.49 -52.82 8.48
N ARG A 220 -19.84 -52.00 7.48
CA ARG A 220 -20.91 -52.32 6.51
C ARG A 220 -20.60 -53.56 5.68
N GLU A 221 -19.36 -53.71 5.24
CA GLU A 221 -18.91 -54.90 4.48
C GLU A 221 -18.93 -56.16 5.33
N ALA A 222 -18.50 -56.08 6.60
CA ALA A 222 -18.58 -57.19 7.53
C ALA A 222 -20.03 -57.63 7.75
N ALA A 223 -20.94 -56.69 8.04
CA ALA A 223 -22.37 -56.98 8.22
C ALA A 223 -23.01 -57.63 6.98
N ARG A 224 -22.61 -57.22 5.76
CA ARG A 224 -23.07 -57.84 4.51
C ARG A 224 -22.59 -59.28 4.35
N LYS A 225 -21.39 -59.62 4.83
CA LYS A 225 -20.84 -60.97 4.78
C LYS A 225 -21.50 -61.90 5.80
N THR A 226 -21.96 -61.39 6.95
CA THR A 226 -22.62 -62.21 7.98
C THR A 226 -24.07 -62.57 7.62
N ASN A 227 -24.73 -61.77 6.77
CA ASN A 227 -26.12 -61.98 6.33
C ASN A 227 -26.24 -62.82 5.03
N LYS A 228 -25.15 -63.40 4.53
CA LYS A 228 -25.11 -64.20 3.30
C LYS A 228 -24.61 -65.60 3.61
#